data_AF-A0A2D9CCJ9-F1
#
_entry.id   AF-A0A2D9CCJ9-F1
#
_cell.length_a   1.000
_cell.length_b   1.000
_cell.length_c   1.000
_cell.angle_alpha   90.00
_cell.angle_beta   90.00
_cell.angle_gamma   90.00
#
_symmetry.space_group_name_H-M   'P 1'
#
loop_
_entity.id
_entity.type
_entity.pdbx_description
1 polymer ?
#
loop_
_entity_poly.entity_id
_entity_poly.type
_entity_poly.pdbx_seq_one_letter_code
_entity_poly.pdbx_strand_id
1 'polypeptide(L)'
;MKNFKLLKNPKEAYDLLYKITSIDIYKKTRVRQVIEHRAFFCYILRNKFKMTYEGIAQYLSVHSKIKSYNHATAINSCNKFVIYRRYELEYWEALESHFNVSSQFEYSQLSKLLGIQENFIELEKKHVEALNTIKEYEIERFDGYTQNELEYRKLDKEQKQQYDERAKMVLKSFEWKKPKDDYEVITCAS
;
A
#
# COMPACT_ATOMS: atom_id res chain seq x y z
N MET A 1 20.90 -11.19 -6.38
CA MET A 1 20.54 -9.75 -6.40
C MET A 1 20.31 -9.33 -4.95
N LYS A 2 21.14 -8.45 -4.37
CA LYS A 2 20.93 -7.97 -2.99
C LYS A 2 19.66 -7.10 -3.00
N ASN A 3 18.60 -7.55 -2.33
CA ASN A 3 17.38 -6.75 -2.16
C ASN A 3 17.70 -5.57 -1.26
N PHE A 4 17.92 -4.39 -1.85
CA PHE A 4 18.09 -3.15 -1.13
C PHE A 4 16.72 -2.64 -0.70
N LYS A 5 16.40 -2.80 0.58
CA LYS A 5 15.23 -2.14 1.17
C LYS A 5 15.64 -0.75 1.65
N LEU A 6 15.06 0.27 1.03
CA LEU A 6 15.23 1.65 1.47
C LEU A 6 14.50 1.84 2.79
N LEU A 7 15.23 2.25 3.83
CA LEU A 7 14.66 2.48 5.15
C LEU A 7 14.02 3.86 5.20
N LYS A 8 12.69 3.93 5.35
CA LYS A 8 11.92 5.18 5.35
C LYS A 8 11.82 5.81 6.73
N ASN A 9 11.92 5.02 7.80
CA ASN A 9 11.75 5.50 9.17
C ASN A 9 12.63 4.73 10.18
N PRO A 10 12.82 5.27 11.40
CA PRO A 10 13.58 4.61 12.48
C PRO A 10 13.09 3.21 12.85
N LYS A 11 11.78 2.95 12.73
CA LYS A 11 11.20 1.63 13.06
C LYS A 11 11.67 0.55 12.10
N GLU A 12 11.69 0.85 10.80
CA GLU A 12 12.23 -0.08 9.79
C GLU A 12 13.71 -0.38 10.00
N ALA A 13 14.49 0.62 10.44
CA ALA A 13 15.89 0.40 10.80
C ALA A 13 16.03 -0.52 12.01
N TYR A 14 15.18 -0.35 13.03
CA TYR A 14 15.15 -1.28 14.17
C TYR A 14 14.75 -2.69 13.74
N ASP A 15 13.67 -2.83 12.97
CA ASP A 15 13.16 -4.13 12.51
C ASP A 15 14.23 -4.87 11.69
N LEU A 16 15.00 -4.16 10.85
CA LEU A 16 16.13 -4.72 10.11
C LEU A 16 17.29 -5.13 11.03
N LEU A 17 17.67 -4.26 11.98
CA LEU A 17 18.73 -4.56 12.96
C LEU A 17 18.40 -5.81 13.77
N TYR A 18 17.18 -5.89 14.29
CA TYR A 18 16.68 -7.05 15.01
C TYR A 18 16.68 -8.31 14.14
N LYS A 19 16.24 -8.22 12.88
CA LYS A 19 16.24 -9.36 11.96
C LYS A 19 17.64 -9.92 11.69
N ILE A 20 18.65 -9.06 11.53
CA ILE A 20 20.03 -9.48 11.22
C ILE A 20 20.72 -10.03 12.47
N THR A 21 20.52 -9.38 13.62
CA THR A 21 21.34 -9.64 14.83
C THR A 21 20.62 -10.45 15.90
N SER A 22 19.29 -10.56 15.81
CA SER A 22 18.42 -11.08 16.88
C SER A 22 18.57 -10.36 18.23
N ILE A 23 19.11 -9.13 18.24
CA ILE A 23 19.35 -8.34 19.45
C ILE A 23 18.27 -7.28 19.63
N ASP A 24 17.46 -7.45 20.68
CA ASP A 24 16.46 -6.47 21.09
C ASP A 24 17.10 -5.31 21.87
N ILE A 25 17.40 -4.22 21.17
CA ILE A 25 17.99 -2.99 21.72
C ILE A 25 17.04 -2.21 22.65
N TYR A 26 15.75 -2.51 22.64
CA TYR A 26 14.73 -1.84 23.45
C TYR A 26 14.57 -2.42 24.85
N LYS A 27 15.23 -3.55 25.15
CA LYS A 27 15.32 -4.08 26.52
C LYS A 27 16.05 -3.10 27.43
N LYS A 28 15.50 -2.90 28.63
CA LYS A 28 16.17 -2.17 29.73
C LYS A 28 17.24 -3.06 30.36
N THR A 29 18.36 -3.22 29.66
CA THR A 29 19.51 -4.02 30.10
C THR A 29 20.83 -3.31 29.79
N ARG A 30 21.85 -3.68 30.57
CA ARG A 30 23.24 -3.24 30.41
C ARG A 30 24.14 -4.33 29.82
N VAL A 31 23.58 -5.44 29.34
CA VAL A 31 24.35 -6.47 28.62
C VAL A 31 25.09 -5.82 27.45
N ARG A 32 26.39 -6.12 27.35
CA ARG A 32 27.34 -5.48 26.41
C ARG A 32 26.82 -5.46 24.98
N GLN A 33 26.45 -6.62 24.43
CA GLN A 33 25.91 -6.73 23.07
C GLN A 33 24.72 -5.80 22.84
N VAL A 34 23.77 -5.73 23.79
CA VAL A 34 22.59 -4.86 23.68
C VAL A 34 22.99 -3.38 23.73
N ILE A 35 23.94 -3.00 24.57
CA ILE A 35 24.44 -1.62 24.64
C ILE A 35 25.13 -1.23 23.33
N GLU A 36 26.00 -2.08 22.81
CA GLU A 36 26.76 -1.80 21.59
C GLU A 36 25.85 -1.69 20.37
N HIS A 37 24.86 -2.57 20.24
CA HIS A 37 23.86 -2.50 19.18
C HIS A 37 22.93 -1.29 19.32
N ARG A 38 22.58 -0.90 20.56
CA ARG A 38 21.82 0.34 20.80
C ARG A 38 22.65 1.58 20.43
N ALA A 39 23.94 1.56 20.71
CA ALA A 39 24.88 2.61 20.34
C ALA A 39 25.00 2.72 18.81
N PHE A 40 25.12 1.59 18.11
CA PHE A 40 25.06 1.52 16.66
C PHE A 40 23.75 2.11 16.10
N PHE A 41 22.61 1.72 16.67
CA PHE A 41 21.31 2.25 16.25
C PHE A 41 21.22 3.78 16.43
N CYS A 42 21.70 4.32 17.54
CA CYS A 42 21.78 5.78 17.74
C CYS A 42 22.64 6.45 16.68
N TYR A 43 23.78 5.84 16.33
CA TYR A 43 24.65 6.33 15.25
C TYR A 43 23.93 6.33 13.89
N ILE A 44 23.15 5.29 13.57
CA ILE A 44 22.32 5.24 12.35
C ILE A 44 21.27 6.35 12.35
N LEU A 45 20.53 6.53 13.44
CA LEU A 45 19.53 7.59 13.55
C LEU A 45 20.13 8.99 13.38
N ARG A 46 21.32 9.21 13.94
CA ARG A 46 22.02 10.48 13.83
C ARG A 46 22.55 10.74 12.42
N ASN A 47 23.28 9.79 11.84
CA ASN A 47 24.04 10.02 10.62
C ASN A 47 23.23 9.79 9.34
N LYS A 48 22.32 8.83 9.37
CA LYS A 48 21.53 8.40 8.21
C LYS A 48 20.14 9.05 8.21
N PHE A 49 19.43 9.07 9.34
CA PHE A 49 18.12 9.72 9.47
C PHE A 49 18.17 11.20 9.88
N LYS A 50 19.38 11.74 10.15
CA LYS A 50 19.60 13.15 10.52
C LYS A 50 18.80 13.63 11.74
N MET A 51 18.48 12.71 12.67
CA MET A 51 17.77 13.07 13.91
C MET A 51 18.67 13.85 14.87
N THR A 52 18.09 14.80 15.60
CA THR A 52 18.75 15.48 16.73
C THR A 52 18.93 14.51 17.90
N TYR A 53 19.83 14.83 18.85
CA TYR A 53 20.02 13.97 20.02
C TYR A 53 18.77 13.93 20.91
N GLU A 54 18.07 15.05 21.05
CA GLU A 54 16.74 15.16 21.66
C GLU A 54 15.75 14.25 20.94
N GLY A 55 15.69 14.29 19.61
CA GLY A 55 14.78 13.45 18.82
C GLY A 55 15.07 11.96 18.98
N ILE A 56 16.34 11.57 19.02
CA ILE A 56 16.75 10.17 19.30
C ILE A 56 16.30 9.76 20.70
N ALA A 57 16.52 10.63 21.70
CA ALA A 57 16.16 10.33 23.07
C ALA A 57 14.65 10.18 23.25
N GLN A 58 13.87 11.09 22.67
CA GLN A 58 12.41 11.02 22.64
C GLN A 58 11.94 9.75 21.93
N TYR A 59 12.53 9.42 20.78
CA TYR A 59 12.17 8.21 20.05
C TYR A 59 12.39 6.95 20.89
N LEU A 60 13.56 6.82 21.52
CA LEU A 60 13.89 5.68 22.37
C LEU A 60 13.07 5.63 23.65
N SER A 61 12.77 6.75 24.30
CA SER A 61 11.93 6.76 25.50
C SER A 61 10.50 6.33 25.21
N VAL A 62 9.95 6.69 24.03
CA VAL A 62 8.62 6.27 23.58
C VAL A 62 8.60 4.79 23.20
N HIS A 63 9.52 4.35 22.34
CA HIS A 63 9.44 3.03 21.69
C HIS A 63 10.14 1.89 22.44
N SER A 64 10.87 2.19 23.52
CA SER A 64 11.59 1.18 24.30
C SER A 64 11.10 1.06 25.75
N LYS A 65 11.64 0.06 26.47
CA LYS A 65 11.47 -0.09 27.92
C LYS A 65 12.33 0.90 28.72
N ILE A 66 13.13 1.74 28.06
CA ILE A 66 14.08 2.69 28.67
C ILE A 66 13.44 4.07 28.72
N LYS A 67 12.46 4.25 29.61
CA LYS A 67 11.69 5.50 29.70
C LYS A 67 12.53 6.72 30.09
N SER A 68 13.64 6.52 30.81
CA SER A 68 14.55 7.57 31.25
C SER A 68 15.67 7.90 30.24
N TYR A 69 15.51 7.56 28.97
CA TYR A 69 16.54 7.81 27.95
C TYR A 69 16.57 9.31 27.59
N ASN A 70 17.70 9.98 27.82
CA ASN A 70 17.85 11.43 27.60
C ASN A 70 18.88 11.74 26.50
N HIS A 71 18.95 13.01 26.07
CA HIS A 71 19.85 13.47 25.01
C HIS A 71 21.32 13.19 25.35
N ALA A 72 21.73 13.37 26.62
CA ALA A 72 23.10 13.05 27.07
C ALA A 72 23.44 11.56 26.87
N THR A 73 22.49 10.66 27.12
CA THR A 73 22.65 9.22 26.86
C THR A 73 22.77 8.97 25.36
N ALA A 74 21.97 9.64 24.53
CA ALA A 74 22.06 9.54 23.07
C ALA A 74 23.44 9.99 22.53
N ILE A 75 23.95 11.13 23.03
CA ILE A 75 25.29 11.66 22.70
C ILE A 75 26.35 10.64 23.09
N ASN A 76 26.33 10.16 24.34
CA ASN A 76 27.27 9.17 24.82
C ASN A 76 27.21 7.87 24.00
N SER A 77 26.01 7.38 23.66
CA SER A 77 25.82 6.20 22.81
C SER A 77 26.45 6.40 21.42
N CYS A 78 26.24 7.54 20.77
CA CYS A 78 26.86 7.83 19.48
C CYS A 78 28.40 7.87 19.57
N ASN A 79 28.93 8.54 20.59
CA ASN A 79 30.39 8.64 20.79
C ASN A 79 31.02 7.27 21.12
N LYS A 80 30.35 6.46 21.94
CA LYS A 80 30.79 5.11 22.28
C LYS A 80 30.81 4.18 21.07
N PHE A 81 29.87 4.34 20.15
CA PHE A 81 29.85 3.52 18.93
C PHE A 81 31.13 3.71 18.09
N VAL A 82 31.70 4.91 18.01
CA VAL A 82 32.99 5.15 17.33
C VAL A 82 34.11 4.27 17.90
N ILE A 83 34.07 4.03 19.21
CA ILE A 83 35.02 3.16 19.90
C ILE A 83 34.70 1.68 19.59
N TYR A 84 33.44 1.26 19.69
CA TYR A 84 33.02 -0.12 19.41
C TYR A 84 33.35 -0.54 17.98
N ARG A 85 33.10 0.34 17.01
CA ARG A 85 33.46 0.15 15.60
C ARG A 85 34.95 -0.13 15.42
N ARG A 86 35.82 0.50 16.22
CA ARG A 86 37.27 0.33 16.09
C ARG A 86 37.73 -1.07 16.52
N TYR A 87 37.08 -1.66 17.52
CA TYR A 87 37.48 -2.97 18.06
C TYR A 87 37.03 -4.14 17.17
N GLU A 88 35.91 -3.99 16.46
CA GLU A 88 35.34 -5.05 15.60
C GLU A 88 34.93 -4.49 14.23
N LEU A 89 35.88 -3.87 13.52
CA LEU A 89 35.63 -3.07 12.33
C LEU A 89 34.84 -3.83 11.25
N GLU A 90 35.28 -5.03 10.88
CA GLU A 90 34.65 -5.83 9.81
C GLU A 90 33.19 -6.14 10.12
N TYR A 91 32.89 -6.50 11.37
CA TYR A 91 31.53 -6.78 11.82
C TYR A 91 30.62 -5.55 11.67
N TRP A 92 31.08 -4.40 12.20
CA TRP A 92 30.29 -3.18 12.18
C TRP A 92 30.14 -2.59 10.78
N GLU A 93 31.15 -2.71 9.91
CA GLU A 93 31.06 -2.26 8.52
C GLU A 93 30.14 -3.15 7.69
N ALA A 94 30.23 -4.47 7.86
CA ALA A 94 29.29 -5.40 7.26
C ALA A 94 27.85 -5.07 7.70
N LEU A 95 27.64 -4.84 9.00
CA LEU A 95 26.33 -4.48 9.54
C LEU A 95 25.86 -3.12 9.00
N GLU A 96 26.68 -2.07 9.03
CA GLU A 96 26.36 -0.73 8.51
C GLU A 96 26.01 -0.74 7.02
N SER A 97 26.60 -1.64 6.22
CA SER A 97 26.30 -1.77 4.79
C SER A 97 24.83 -2.11 4.49
N HIS A 98 24.13 -2.71 5.45
CA HIS A 98 22.68 -2.96 5.36
C HIS A 98 21.83 -1.69 5.57
N PHE A 99 22.41 -0.61 6.09
CA PHE A 99 21.75 0.64 6.44
C PHE A 99 22.15 1.80 5.51
N ASN A 100 22.44 1.50 4.24
CA ASN A 100 22.68 2.52 3.23
C ASN A 100 21.41 3.35 3.00
N VAL A 101 21.31 4.45 3.75
CA VAL A 101 20.50 5.61 3.35
C VAL A 101 21.30 6.27 2.25
N SER A 102 20.89 5.98 1.02
CA SER A 102 21.34 6.63 -0.22
C SER A 102 21.47 8.14 0.01
N SER A 103 22.50 8.77 -0.53
CA SER A 103 22.65 10.23 -0.48
C SER A 103 21.34 10.92 -0.89
N GLN A 104 21.06 12.14 -0.40
CA GLN A 104 19.76 12.81 -0.64
C GLN A 104 19.38 12.88 -2.13
N PHE A 105 20.39 12.92 -3.01
CA PHE A 105 20.26 12.85 -4.46
C PHE A 105 19.88 11.45 -4.96
N GLU A 106 20.61 10.40 -4.54
CA GLU A 106 20.31 9.01 -4.89
C GLU A 106 18.95 8.56 -4.32
N TYR A 107 18.56 9.03 -3.13
CA TYR A 107 17.24 8.76 -2.53
C TYR A 107 16.10 9.31 -3.39
N SER A 108 16.24 10.53 -3.91
CA SER A 108 15.23 11.14 -4.79
C SER A 108 15.03 10.31 -6.05
N GLN A 109 16.12 9.81 -6.64
CA GLN A 109 16.07 8.99 -7.85
C GLN A 109 15.53 7.58 -7.56
N LEU A 110 16.00 6.92 -6.51
CA LEU A 110 15.52 5.59 -6.11
C LEU A 110 14.04 5.61 -5.67
N SER A 111 13.62 6.64 -4.94
CA SER A 111 12.22 6.80 -4.52
C SER A 111 11.30 7.02 -5.72
N LYS A 112 11.74 7.79 -6.72
CA LYS A 112 11.00 7.96 -7.99
C LYS A 112 10.92 6.62 -8.73
N LEU A 113 12.02 5.88 -8.81
CA LEU A 113 12.06 4.57 -9.46
C LEU A 113 11.14 3.55 -8.78
N LEU A 114 11.15 3.49 -7.45
CA LEU A 114 10.26 2.63 -6.67
C LEU A 114 8.79 3.01 -6.91
N GLY A 115 8.46 4.29 -6.89
CA GLY A 115 7.10 4.75 -7.21
C GLY A 115 6.68 4.39 -8.64
N ILE A 116 7.60 4.47 -9.61
CA ILE A 116 7.35 4.01 -10.99
C ILE A 116 7.09 2.51 -11.03
N GLN A 117 7.82 1.69 -10.27
CA GLN A 117 7.57 0.25 -10.20
C GLN A 117 6.21 -0.06 -9.57
N GLU A 118 5.85 0.59 -8.47
CA GLU A 118 4.54 0.45 -7.83
C GLU A 118 3.42 0.81 -8.80
N ASN A 119 3.55 1.94 -9.50
CA ASN A 119 2.58 2.38 -10.52
C ASN A 119 2.50 1.38 -11.69
N PHE A 120 3.62 0.79 -12.09
CA PHE A 120 3.65 -0.20 -13.18
C PHE A 120 2.88 -1.47 -12.80
N ILE A 121 3.09 -1.98 -11.58
CA ILE A 121 2.36 -3.14 -11.06
C ILE A 121 0.85 -2.85 -11.00
N GLU A 122 0.47 -1.66 -10.54
CA GLU A 122 -0.94 -1.25 -10.50
C GLU A 122 -1.55 -1.16 -11.90
N LEU A 123 -0.81 -0.60 -12.85
CA LEU A 123 -1.26 -0.47 -14.24
C LEU A 123 -1.41 -1.83 -14.92
N GLU A 124 -0.48 -2.76 -14.68
CA GLU A 124 -0.55 -4.12 -15.18
C GLU A 124 -1.79 -4.84 -14.64
N LYS A 125 -2.10 -4.66 -13.36
CA LYS A 125 -3.33 -5.20 -12.77
C LYS A 125 -4.59 -4.64 -13.43
N LYS A 126 -4.67 -3.31 -13.58
CA LYS A 126 -5.78 -2.63 -14.27
C LYS A 126 -5.93 -3.11 -15.72
N HIS A 127 -4.82 -3.35 -16.40
CA HIS A 127 -4.83 -3.87 -17.77
C HIS A 127 -5.45 -5.28 -17.85
N VAL A 128 -5.09 -6.17 -16.93
CA VAL A 128 -5.68 -7.51 -16.85
C VAL A 128 -7.17 -7.45 -16.52
N GLU A 129 -7.58 -6.59 -15.59
CA GLU A 129 -8.99 -6.38 -15.24
C GLU A 129 -9.79 -5.92 -16.48
N ALA A 130 -9.29 -4.92 -17.22
CA ALA A 130 -9.93 -4.43 -18.44
C ALA A 130 -10.05 -5.52 -19.52
N LEU A 131 -9.02 -6.36 -19.71
CA LEU A 131 -9.07 -7.47 -20.66
C LEU A 131 -10.14 -8.51 -20.30
N ASN A 132 -10.33 -8.79 -19.01
CA ASN A 132 -11.37 -9.71 -18.56
C ASN A 132 -12.77 -9.12 -18.79
N THR A 133 -12.97 -7.84 -18.48
CA THR A 133 -14.25 -7.14 -18.75
C THR A 133 -14.59 -7.12 -20.24
N ILE A 134 -13.60 -6.90 -21.12
CA ILE A 134 -13.83 -6.98 -22.57
C ILE A 134 -14.29 -8.39 -22.97
N LYS A 135 -13.63 -9.44 -22.46
CA LYS A 135 -14.04 -10.83 -22.73
C LYS A 135 -15.44 -11.14 -22.22
N GLU A 136 -15.80 -10.64 -21.03
CA GLU A 136 -17.16 -10.78 -20.49
C GLU A 136 -18.19 -10.14 -21.44
N TYR A 137 -17.94 -8.92 -21.90
CA TYR A 137 -18.81 -8.26 -22.87
C TYR A 137 -18.86 -8.96 -24.24
N GLU A 138 -17.76 -9.59 -24.68
CA GLU A 138 -17.74 -10.40 -25.90
C GLU A 138 -18.58 -11.68 -25.74
N ILE A 139 -18.56 -12.31 -24.57
CA ILE A 139 -19.37 -13.50 -24.25
C ILE A 139 -20.85 -13.12 -24.08
N GLU A 140 -21.17 -12.02 -23.40
CA GLU A 140 -22.55 -11.54 -23.22
C GLU A 140 -23.19 -11.06 -24.54
N ARG A 141 -22.39 -10.63 -25.53
CA ARG A 141 -22.86 -10.28 -26.88
C ARG A 141 -23.23 -11.47 -27.77
N PHE A 142 -23.29 -12.70 -27.24
CA PHE A 142 -23.53 -13.88 -28.07
C PHE A 142 -24.93 -13.97 -28.69
N ASP A 143 -25.84 -13.05 -28.38
CA ASP A 143 -26.98 -12.76 -29.24
C ASP A 143 -26.72 -11.40 -29.90
N GLY A 144 -26.32 -11.41 -31.18
CA GLY A 144 -26.13 -10.18 -31.95
C GLY A 144 -27.38 -9.28 -31.92
N TYR A 145 -27.24 -8.02 -32.35
CA TYR A 145 -28.38 -7.09 -32.38
C TYR A 145 -29.62 -7.73 -33.02
N THR A 146 -30.75 -7.64 -32.34
CA THR A 146 -32.03 -8.08 -32.91
C THR A 146 -32.32 -7.25 -34.17
N GLN A 147 -33.11 -7.81 -35.09
CA GLN A 147 -33.49 -7.09 -36.31
C GLN A 147 -34.12 -5.72 -35.99
N ASN A 148 -34.94 -5.63 -34.94
CA ASN A 148 -35.56 -4.38 -34.49
C ASN A 148 -34.51 -3.35 -34.03
N GLU A 149 -33.44 -3.75 -33.35
CA GLU A 149 -32.38 -2.82 -32.93
C GLU A 149 -31.55 -2.31 -34.11
N LEU A 150 -31.29 -3.18 -35.10
CA LEU A 150 -30.61 -2.79 -36.34
C LEU A 150 -31.44 -1.79 -37.16
N GLU A 151 -32.75 -2.02 -37.24
CA GLU A 151 -33.68 -1.13 -37.94
C GLU A 151 -33.90 0.19 -37.19
N TYR A 152 -34.05 0.15 -35.86
CA TYR A 152 -34.19 1.34 -35.02
C TYR A 152 -33.01 2.31 -35.17
N ARG A 153 -31.79 1.80 -35.30
CA ARG A 153 -30.58 2.62 -35.50
C ARG A 153 -30.62 3.44 -36.80
N LYS A 154 -31.30 2.95 -37.83
CA LYS A 154 -31.43 3.59 -39.14
C LYS A 154 -32.51 4.68 -39.20
N LEU A 155 -33.38 4.75 -38.18
CA LEU A 155 -34.48 5.72 -38.11
C LEU A 155 -33.97 7.14 -37.80
N ASP A 156 -34.71 8.13 -38.30
CA ASP A 156 -34.52 9.52 -37.92
C ASP A 156 -35.02 9.80 -36.48
N LYS A 157 -34.81 11.03 -36.00
CA LYS A 157 -35.12 11.40 -34.61
C LYS A 157 -36.61 11.34 -34.30
N GLU A 158 -37.46 11.73 -35.24
CA GLU A 158 -38.91 11.77 -35.06
C GLU A 158 -39.50 10.36 -35.12
N GLN A 159 -39.02 9.55 -36.05
CA GLN A 159 -39.33 8.13 -36.16
C GLN A 159 -38.90 7.34 -34.92
N LYS A 160 -37.74 7.65 -34.33
CA LYS A 160 -37.29 7.06 -33.06
C LYS A 160 -38.24 7.38 -31.92
N GLN A 161 -38.66 8.63 -31.80
CA GLN A 161 -39.59 9.04 -30.76
C GLN A 161 -40.94 8.31 -30.90
N GLN A 162 -41.47 8.22 -32.12
CA GLN A 162 -42.71 7.47 -32.38
C GLN A 162 -42.56 5.97 -32.09
N TYR A 163 -41.41 5.37 -32.45
CA TYR A 163 -41.11 3.98 -32.15
C TYR A 163 -41.06 3.76 -30.63
N ASP A 164 -40.37 4.62 -29.87
CA ASP A 164 -40.24 4.49 -28.42
C ASP A 164 -41.59 4.60 -27.71
N GLU A 165 -42.45 5.51 -28.16
CA GLU A 165 -43.82 5.64 -27.66
C GLU A 165 -44.63 4.36 -27.90
N ARG A 166 -44.57 3.80 -29.11
CA ARG A 166 -45.26 2.56 -29.46
C ARG A 166 -44.70 1.36 -28.71
N ALA A 167 -43.38 1.22 -28.65
CA ALA A 167 -42.69 0.17 -27.92
C ALA A 167 -43.05 0.21 -26.43
N LYS A 168 -43.11 1.40 -25.82
CA LYS A 168 -43.57 1.60 -24.45
C LYS A 168 -45.00 1.10 -24.23
N MET A 169 -45.91 1.34 -25.18
CA MET A 169 -47.28 0.84 -25.10
C MET A 169 -47.34 -0.69 -25.22
N VAL A 170 -46.57 -1.27 -26.14
CA VAL A 170 -46.45 -2.73 -26.28
C VAL A 170 -45.88 -3.37 -25.02
N LEU A 171 -44.84 -2.77 -24.41
CA LEU A 171 -44.27 -3.27 -23.15
C LEU A 171 -45.29 -3.25 -22.00
N LYS A 172 -46.06 -2.16 -21.86
CA LYS A 172 -47.17 -2.08 -20.89
C LYS A 172 -48.21 -3.18 -21.13
N SER A 173 -48.46 -3.53 -22.38
CA SER A 173 -49.39 -4.61 -22.73
C SER A 173 -48.91 -6.01 -22.28
N PHE A 174 -47.66 -6.18 -21.84
CA PHE A 174 -47.19 -7.43 -21.24
C PHE A 174 -47.28 -7.43 -19.71
N GLU A 175 -47.53 -6.29 -19.07
CA GLU A 175 -47.59 -6.18 -17.60
C GLU A 175 -48.77 -6.96 -17.00
N TRP A 176 -49.91 -7.08 -17.70
CA TRP A 176 -51.05 -7.86 -17.22
C TRP A 176 -50.80 -9.37 -17.19
N LYS A 177 -49.82 -9.86 -17.96
CA LYS A 177 -49.43 -11.28 -17.98
C LYS A 177 -48.51 -11.65 -16.82
N LYS A 178 -47.97 -10.66 -16.10
CA LYS A 178 -47.15 -10.92 -14.91
C LYS A 178 -48.09 -11.16 -13.73
N PRO A 179 -47.93 -12.26 -12.98
CA PRO A 179 -48.71 -12.48 -11.77
C PRO A 179 -48.50 -11.29 -10.83
N LYS A 180 -49.61 -10.68 -10.39
CA LYS A 180 -49.59 -9.67 -9.33
C LYS A 180 -49.71 -10.42 -8.02
N ASP A 181 -48.75 -10.21 -7.10
CA ASP A 181 -48.72 -10.89 -5.80
C ASP A 181 -49.91 -10.50 -4.90
N ASP A 182 -50.61 -9.41 -5.22
CA ASP A 182 -51.83 -8.96 -4.54
C ASP A 182 -53.08 -9.29 -5.39
N TYR A 183 -53.96 -10.13 -4.85
CA TYR A 183 -55.28 -10.39 -5.39
C TYR A 183 -56.37 -10.04 -4.37
N GLU A 184 -57.40 -9.33 -4.82
CA GLU A 184 -58.62 -9.12 -4.03
C GLU A 184 -59.68 -10.13 -4.48
N VAL A 185 -60.16 -10.93 -3.53
CA VAL A 185 -61.26 -11.87 -3.77
C VAL A 185 -62.57 -11.09 -3.67
N ILE A 186 -63.21 -10.84 -4.80
CA ILE A 186 -64.55 -10.25 -4.83
C ILE A 186 -65.57 -11.36 -4.66
N THR A 187 -66.18 -11.45 -3.47
CA THR A 187 -67.32 -12.32 -3.22
C THR A 187 -68.60 -11.62 -3.68
N CYS A 188 -69.16 -12.06 -4.81
CA CYS A 188 -70.50 -11.67 -5.22
C CYS A 188 -71.52 -12.47 -4.40
N ALA A 189 -72.25 -11.80 -3.51
CA ALA A 189 -73.37 -12.41 -2.79
C ALA A 189 -74.55 -12.63 -3.76
N SER A 190 -75.12 -13.83 -3.73
CA SER A 190 -76.33 -14.25 -4.46
C SER A 190 -77.61 -13.58 -3.95
#